data_AF-A0A9Q4C3Q2-F1
#
_entry.id   AF-A0A9Q4C3Q2-F1
#
_cell.length_a   1.000
_cell.length_b   1.000
_cell.length_c   1.000
_cell.angle_alpha   90.00
_cell.angle_beta   90.00
_cell.angle_gamma   90.00
#
_symmetry.space_group_name_H-M   'P 1'
#
loop_
_entity.id
_entity.type
_entity.pdbx_description
1 polymer ?
#
loop_
_entity_poly.entity_id
_entity_poly.type
_entity_poly.pdbx_seq_one_letter_code
_entity_poly.pdbx_strand_id
1 'polypeptide(L)'
;MLRRGFLASAGVVSTGCLSQFGFGSGRALQLRRVNPVEQYAASTGELDARERDAVEATVDGGSYTVYGADPRPPFHEVRYVEHDGVYYSVETDETETRTMNRDILRAERVNGTPTEDAVEPDAYGDDRGTVVRAYRRAAYPEPDSPVPDFVPVRSPPNETELLPEPEHRYVVVGDSVVYRLSAEERQLEERGFDVTTERVADNDAQLRRRIDEEKAVAIDAD
;
A
#
# COMPACT_ATOMS: atom_id res chain seq x y z
N MET A 1 1.26 69.96 -25.79
CA MET A 1 1.67 69.97 -27.21
C MET A 1 2.97 69.17 -27.34
N LEU A 2 3.02 68.19 -28.27
CA LEU A 2 4.17 67.36 -28.73
C LEU A 2 4.87 66.48 -27.66
N ARG A 3 4.99 65.15 -27.70
CA ARG A 3 5.14 64.06 -28.71
C ARG A 3 6.45 64.08 -29.54
N ARG A 4 7.13 62.91 -29.48
CA ARG A 4 8.23 62.34 -30.33
C ARG A 4 9.64 62.41 -29.68
N GLY A 5 10.47 61.38 -29.73
CA GLY A 5 10.35 60.06 -30.37
C GLY A 5 11.58 59.18 -30.07
N PHE A 6 11.38 57.86 -30.10
CA PHE A 6 12.44 56.84 -30.09
C PHE A 6 12.62 56.31 -31.51
N LEU A 7 13.88 56.22 -31.97
CA LEU A 7 14.37 55.44 -33.10
C LEU A 7 15.44 54.51 -32.49
N ALA A 8 15.31 53.17 -32.58
CA ALA A 8 15.90 52.30 -33.62
C ALA A 8 17.40 52.62 -33.84
N SER A 9 18.37 51.71 -33.78
CA SER A 9 18.44 50.27 -34.02
C SER A 9 19.94 49.92 -34.07
N ALA A 10 20.36 48.70 -33.70
CA ALA A 10 21.39 47.89 -34.37
C ALA A 10 21.89 46.78 -33.43
N GLY A 11 21.76 45.53 -33.88
CA GLY A 11 22.51 44.42 -33.33
C GLY A 11 23.96 44.42 -33.81
N VAL A 12 24.79 43.58 -33.19
CA VAL A 12 25.64 42.55 -33.82
C VAL A 12 26.28 41.69 -32.73
N VAL A 13 26.35 40.41 -33.06
CA VAL A 13 26.89 39.25 -32.35
C VAL A 13 28.38 39.40 -31.99
N SER A 14 28.77 38.92 -30.80
CA SER A 14 30.13 38.40 -30.59
C SER A 14 30.09 37.15 -29.70
N THR A 15 30.24 36.00 -30.35
CA THR A 15 30.72 34.75 -29.77
C THR A 15 32.03 34.95 -29.02
N GLY A 16 32.13 34.40 -27.81
CA GLY A 16 33.37 34.32 -27.05
C GLY A 16 33.27 33.23 -26.00
N CYS A 17 33.68 32.01 -26.36
CA CYS A 17 33.93 30.93 -25.42
C CYS A 17 35.13 31.30 -24.54
N LEU A 18 34.93 31.42 -23.23
CA LEU A 18 36.00 31.26 -22.25
C LEU A 18 35.56 30.25 -21.17
N SER A 19 36.39 29.24 -21.09
CA SER A 19 36.38 28.02 -20.30
C SER A 19 36.31 28.21 -18.78
N GLN A 20 35.69 27.20 -18.14
CA GLN A 20 36.11 26.56 -16.88
C GLN A 20 36.16 27.43 -15.62
N PHE A 21 35.07 27.39 -14.86
CA PHE A 21 35.13 27.12 -13.43
C PHE A 21 34.21 25.94 -13.12
N GLY A 22 34.82 24.77 -12.88
CA GLY A 22 34.12 23.62 -12.32
C GLY A 22 33.95 23.83 -10.83
N PHE A 23 32.69 23.85 -10.37
CA PHE A 23 32.32 23.58 -8.99
C PHE A 23 30.94 22.93 -8.97
N GLY A 24 30.88 21.74 -8.38
CA GLY A 24 29.66 21.09 -7.91
C GLY A 24 28.78 20.47 -8.99
N SER A 25 28.78 19.14 -9.08
CA SER A 25 27.60 18.41 -9.51
C SER A 25 26.49 18.70 -8.50
N GLY A 26 25.80 19.82 -8.70
CA GLY A 26 24.52 20.08 -8.05
C GLY A 26 23.57 18.99 -8.53
N ARG A 27 23.54 17.86 -7.81
CA ARG A 27 22.39 16.98 -7.81
C ARG A 27 21.25 17.86 -7.31
N ALA A 28 20.53 18.47 -8.24
CA ALA A 28 19.29 19.13 -7.94
C ALA A 28 18.40 18.04 -7.34
N LEU A 29 18.18 18.10 -6.03
CA LEU A 29 17.13 17.35 -5.37
C LEU A 29 15.83 17.79 -6.05
N GLN A 30 15.38 17.01 -7.04
CA GLN A 30 14.03 17.16 -7.56
C GLN A 30 13.11 16.65 -6.47
N LEU A 31 12.68 17.56 -5.60
CA LEU A 31 11.55 17.34 -4.71
C LEU A 31 10.34 17.15 -5.60
N ARG A 32 9.97 15.88 -5.84
CA ARG A 32 8.71 15.55 -6.49
C ARG A 32 7.62 16.09 -5.57
N ARG A 33 6.77 16.98 -6.09
CA ARG A 33 5.62 17.51 -5.35
C ARG A 33 4.62 16.35 -5.22
N VAL A 34 4.68 15.63 -4.11
CA VAL A 34 3.72 14.59 -3.78
C VAL A 34 2.45 15.28 -3.30
N ASN A 35 1.30 14.87 -3.83
CA ASN A 35 0.02 15.33 -3.31
C ASN A 35 -0.17 14.68 -1.93
N PRO A 36 -0.26 15.46 -0.83
CA PRO A 36 -0.38 14.90 0.51
C PRO A 36 -1.63 14.05 0.67
N VAL A 37 -2.71 14.34 -0.07
CA VAL A 37 -3.91 13.51 -0.07
C VAL A 37 -3.60 12.11 -0.62
N GLU A 38 -2.93 12.01 -1.77
CA GLU A 38 -2.51 10.72 -2.36
C GLU A 38 -1.49 9.95 -1.48
N GLN A 39 -0.80 10.64 -0.59
CA GLN A 39 0.19 10.01 0.30
C GLN A 39 -0.43 9.46 1.58
N TYR A 40 -1.45 10.13 2.11
CA TYR A 40 -1.99 9.84 3.45
C TYR A 40 -3.40 9.26 3.43
N ALA A 41 -4.11 9.36 2.31
CA ALA A 41 -5.43 8.79 2.14
C ALA A 41 -5.41 7.64 1.11
N ALA A 42 -6.06 6.54 1.46
CA ALA A 42 -6.40 5.47 0.51
C ALA A 42 -7.89 5.57 0.16
N SER A 43 -8.26 5.27 -1.08
CA SER A 43 -9.67 5.07 -1.42
C SER A 43 -10.14 3.71 -0.91
N THR A 44 -11.41 3.57 -0.54
CA THR A 44 -11.99 2.25 -0.16
C THR A 44 -11.80 1.19 -1.26
N GLY A 45 -11.71 1.59 -2.52
CA GLY A 45 -11.39 0.69 -3.64
C GLY A 45 -9.99 0.08 -3.57
N GLU A 46 -9.04 0.74 -2.91
CA GLU A 46 -7.64 0.31 -2.78
C GLU A 46 -7.40 -0.58 -1.55
N LEU A 47 -8.34 -0.57 -0.59
CA LEU A 47 -8.29 -1.39 0.61
C LEU A 47 -8.47 -2.88 0.31
N ASP A 48 -7.90 -3.72 1.17
CA ASP A 48 -8.20 -5.15 1.16
C ASP A 48 -9.68 -5.38 1.52
N ALA A 49 -10.25 -6.52 1.13
CA ALA A 49 -11.68 -6.76 1.35
C ALA A 49 -12.11 -6.62 2.83
N ARG A 50 -11.27 -7.00 3.79
CA ARG A 50 -11.61 -6.89 5.22
C ARG A 50 -11.49 -5.46 5.73
N GLU A 51 -10.46 -4.74 5.29
CA GLU A 51 -10.30 -3.32 5.60
C GLU A 51 -11.46 -2.52 5.02
N ARG A 52 -11.88 -2.84 3.79
CA ARG A 52 -13.07 -2.24 3.17
C ARG A 52 -14.33 -2.54 3.97
N ASP A 53 -14.61 -3.81 4.28
CA ASP A 53 -15.79 -4.21 5.06
C ASP A 53 -15.80 -3.52 6.43
N ALA A 54 -14.64 -3.38 7.07
CA ALA A 54 -14.51 -2.71 8.37
C ALA A 54 -14.79 -1.20 8.26
N VAL A 55 -14.26 -0.53 7.23
CA VAL A 55 -14.54 0.89 6.99
C VAL A 55 -16.03 1.09 6.69
N GLU A 56 -16.61 0.32 5.77
CA GLU A 56 -18.02 0.46 5.39
C GLU A 56 -18.94 0.29 6.61
N ALA A 57 -18.69 -0.75 7.43
CA ALA A 57 -19.48 -1.00 8.63
C ALA A 57 -19.37 0.11 9.69
N THR A 58 -18.20 0.74 9.82
CA THR A 58 -17.95 1.77 10.84
C THR A 58 -18.40 3.15 10.39
N VAL A 59 -18.32 3.45 9.09
CA VAL A 59 -18.88 4.66 8.47
C VAL A 59 -20.41 4.69 8.62
N ASP A 60 -21.08 3.54 8.52
CA ASP A 60 -22.53 3.40 8.74
C ASP A 60 -22.93 3.51 10.23
N GLY A 61 -21.99 3.80 11.13
CA GLY A 61 -22.22 3.94 12.57
C GLY A 61 -22.25 2.61 13.33
N GLY A 62 -21.82 1.53 12.69
CA GLY A 62 -21.60 0.25 13.33
C GLY A 62 -20.25 0.15 14.03
N SER A 63 -20.00 -0.99 14.66
CA SER A 63 -18.70 -1.40 15.18
C SER A 63 -18.22 -2.60 14.39
N TYR A 64 -16.93 -2.68 14.09
CA TYR A 64 -16.37 -3.82 13.37
C TYR A 64 -15.06 -4.27 14.02
N THR A 65 -14.94 -5.57 14.30
CA THR A 65 -13.71 -6.18 14.81
C THR A 65 -13.04 -7.00 13.71
N VAL A 66 -11.83 -6.63 13.34
CA VAL A 66 -10.99 -7.39 12.40
C VAL A 66 -10.11 -8.35 13.19
N TYR A 67 -10.10 -9.62 12.79
CA TYR A 67 -9.17 -10.60 13.35
C TYR A 67 -8.12 -11.02 12.31
N GLY A 68 -6.86 -11.11 12.73
CA GLY A 68 -5.75 -11.46 11.85
C GLY A 68 -4.60 -12.16 12.58
N ALA A 69 -3.90 -13.02 11.85
CA ALA A 69 -2.65 -13.65 12.29
C ALA A 69 -1.43 -12.72 12.14
N ASP A 70 -1.56 -11.63 11.36
CA ASP A 70 -0.60 -10.53 11.40
C ASP A 70 -0.84 -9.73 12.69
N PRO A 71 0.15 -9.56 13.56
CA PRO A 71 -0.04 -8.88 14.84
C PRO A 71 -0.09 -7.36 14.72
N ARG A 72 0.14 -6.81 13.52
CA ARG A 72 0.00 -5.37 13.28
C ARG A 72 -1.47 -4.99 13.10
N PRO A 73 -1.87 -3.76 13.49
CA PRO A 73 -3.21 -3.27 13.20
C PRO A 73 -3.52 -3.26 11.70
N PRO A 74 -4.77 -3.52 11.26
CA PRO A 74 -5.10 -3.62 9.84
C PRO A 74 -4.76 -2.34 9.06
N PHE A 75 -5.01 -1.15 9.63
CA PHE A 75 -4.76 0.14 8.97
C PHE A 75 -3.38 0.76 9.28
N HIS A 76 -2.37 -0.05 9.60
CA HIS A 76 -1.06 0.46 10.02
C HIS A 76 -0.31 1.31 8.97
N GLU A 77 -0.66 1.18 7.68
CA GLU A 77 -0.06 1.96 6.57
C GLU A 77 -0.98 3.10 6.08
N VAL A 78 -2.23 3.15 6.55
CA VAL A 78 -3.26 4.07 6.04
C VAL A 78 -3.79 4.92 7.17
N ARG A 79 -3.69 6.25 7.01
CA ARG A 79 -4.13 7.19 8.06
C ARG A 79 -5.54 7.72 7.84
N TYR A 80 -5.89 7.97 6.58
CA TYR A 80 -7.22 8.40 6.20
C TYR A 80 -7.79 7.47 5.12
N VAL A 81 -9.09 7.29 5.12
CA VAL A 81 -9.80 6.55 4.07
C VAL A 81 -10.83 7.46 3.43
N GLU A 82 -10.86 7.48 2.09
CA GLU A 82 -11.89 8.13 1.30
C GLU A 82 -13.03 7.14 1.03
N HIS A 83 -14.25 7.53 1.40
CA HIS A 83 -15.48 6.80 1.15
C HIS A 83 -16.56 7.78 0.68
N ASP A 84 -17.09 7.57 -0.53
CA ASP A 84 -18.11 8.42 -1.17
C ASP A 84 -17.75 9.92 -1.20
N GLY A 85 -16.47 10.24 -1.46
CA GLY A 85 -15.95 11.61 -1.53
C GLY A 85 -15.75 12.29 -0.17
N VAL A 86 -15.98 11.57 0.92
CA VAL A 86 -15.77 12.02 2.30
C VAL A 86 -14.59 11.27 2.89
N TYR A 87 -13.80 11.96 3.72
CA TYR A 87 -12.61 11.40 4.34
C TYR A 87 -12.83 11.12 5.81
N TYR A 88 -12.37 9.95 6.22
CA TYR A 88 -12.45 9.44 7.58
C TYR A 88 -11.06 9.14 8.10
N SER A 89 -10.77 9.48 9.36
CA SER A 89 -9.64 8.89 10.08
C SER A 89 -10.05 7.54 10.61
N VAL A 90 -9.16 6.56 10.50
CA VAL A 90 -9.38 5.21 11.02
C VAL A 90 -8.54 5.02 12.26
N GLU A 91 -9.18 4.61 13.34
CA GLU A 91 -8.51 4.23 14.58
C GLU A 91 -8.75 2.75 14.85
N THR A 92 -7.73 2.10 15.43
CA THR A 92 -7.75 0.68 15.73
C THR A 92 -7.31 0.45 17.16
N ASP A 93 -8.17 -0.19 17.95
CA ASP A 93 -7.86 -0.59 19.31
C ASP A 93 -7.72 -2.11 19.38
N GLU A 94 -6.60 -2.59 19.93
CA GLU A 94 -6.40 -4.03 20.16
C GLU A 94 -7.39 -4.53 21.21
N THR A 95 -8.07 -5.64 20.92
CA THR A 95 -9.07 -6.22 21.81
C THR A 95 -8.66 -7.60 22.30
N GLU A 96 -9.47 -8.61 22.05
CA GLU A 96 -9.21 -9.98 22.47
C GLU A 96 -8.41 -10.74 21.42
N THR A 97 -7.69 -11.74 21.90
CA THR A 97 -7.03 -12.72 21.04
C THR A 97 -7.84 -14.00 21.04
N ARG A 98 -7.97 -14.62 19.87
CA ARG A 98 -8.66 -15.91 19.71
C ARG A 98 -7.76 -16.94 19.05
N THR A 99 -7.96 -18.19 19.42
CA THR A 99 -7.28 -19.32 18.77
C THR A 99 -8.25 -20.05 17.85
N MET A 100 -7.86 -20.29 16.60
CA MET A 100 -8.67 -21.03 15.64
C MET A 100 -7.84 -21.74 14.59
N ASN A 101 -8.39 -22.81 14.02
CA ASN A 101 -7.78 -23.47 12.87
C ASN A 101 -8.06 -22.64 11.62
N ARG A 102 -7.02 -22.46 10.80
CA ARG A 102 -7.09 -21.79 9.50
C ARG A 102 -6.25 -22.58 8.52
N ASP A 103 -6.72 -22.67 7.29
CA ASP A 103 -5.86 -22.98 6.16
C ASP A 103 -4.92 -21.79 5.92
N ILE A 104 -3.64 -22.07 5.75
CA ILE A 104 -2.61 -21.07 5.49
C ILE A 104 -1.91 -21.36 4.17
N LEU A 105 -1.60 -20.31 3.41
CA LEU A 105 -0.82 -20.37 2.20
C LEU A 105 0.60 -19.89 2.47
N ARG A 106 1.57 -20.72 2.15
CA ARG A 106 3.00 -20.39 2.17
C ARG A 106 3.52 -20.34 0.74
N ALA A 107 4.43 -19.41 0.47
CA ALA A 107 5.19 -19.37 -0.77
C ALA A 107 6.67 -19.56 -0.45
N GLU A 108 7.34 -20.38 -1.24
CA GLU A 108 8.78 -20.61 -1.11
C GLU A 108 9.45 -20.34 -2.46
N ARG A 109 10.48 -19.50 -2.46
CA ARG A 109 11.22 -19.21 -3.70
C ARG A 109 11.97 -20.46 -4.16
N VAL A 110 11.74 -20.88 -5.39
CA VAL A 110 12.45 -22.01 -6.00
C VAL A 110 13.67 -21.49 -6.76
N ASN A 111 14.85 -22.01 -6.42
CA ASN A 111 16.07 -21.72 -7.16
C ASN A 111 16.13 -22.63 -8.40
N GLY A 112 15.96 -22.07 -9.60
CA GLY A 112 16.05 -22.83 -10.83
C GLY A 112 15.39 -22.15 -12.02
N THR A 113 15.37 -22.84 -13.16
CA THR A 113 14.64 -22.44 -14.36
C THR A 113 13.13 -22.49 -14.07
N PRO A 114 12.33 -21.55 -14.61
CA PRO A 114 10.88 -21.65 -14.51
C PRO A 114 10.36 -23.02 -14.95
N THR A 115 9.44 -23.59 -14.18
CA THR A 115 8.80 -24.86 -14.53
C THR A 115 7.78 -24.64 -15.65
N GLU A 116 7.60 -25.60 -16.55
CA GLU A 116 6.58 -25.50 -17.62
C GLU A 116 5.16 -25.34 -17.07
N ASP A 117 4.92 -25.80 -15.83
CA ASP A 117 3.64 -25.70 -15.13
C ASP A 117 3.48 -24.43 -14.28
N ALA A 118 4.44 -23.50 -14.31
CA ALA A 118 4.33 -22.26 -13.54
C ALA A 118 3.34 -21.28 -14.22
N VAL A 119 2.40 -20.75 -13.45
CA VAL A 119 1.39 -19.78 -13.93
C VAL A 119 1.65 -18.40 -13.34
N GLU A 120 1.15 -17.35 -13.98
CA GLU A 120 1.10 -16.03 -13.36
C GLU A 120 0.03 -15.99 -12.24
N PRO A 121 0.15 -15.13 -11.22
CA PRO A 121 -0.82 -15.03 -10.13
C PRO A 121 -2.26 -14.78 -10.60
N ASP A 122 -2.43 -14.19 -11.78
CA ASP A 122 -3.73 -13.88 -12.39
C ASP A 122 -4.54 -15.14 -12.73
N ALA A 123 -3.90 -16.30 -12.86
CA ALA A 123 -4.58 -17.58 -13.09
C ALA A 123 -5.54 -17.96 -11.94
N TYR A 124 -5.24 -17.49 -10.72
CA TYR A 124 -6.03 -17.79 -9.52
C TYR A 124 -7.29 -16.94 -9.34
N GLY A 125 -7.65 -16.09 -10.31
CA GLY A 125 -8.88 -15.30 -10.28
C GLY A 125 -9.06 -14.51 -8.98
N ASP A 126 -10.11 -14.86 -8.22
CA ASP A 126 -10.46 -14.21 -6.96
C ASP A 126 -9.40 -14.41 -5.86
N ASP A 127 -8.64 -15.50 -5.89
CA ASP A 127 -7.59 -15.82 -4.92
C ASP A 127 -6.25 -15.16 -5.23
N ARG A 128 -6.13 -14.48 -6.39
CA ARG A 128 -4.93 -13.76 -6.82
C ARG A 128 -4.33 -12.90 -5.70
N GLY A 129 -5.15 -12.17 -4.96
CA GLY A 129 -4.69 -11.30 -3.87
C GLY A 129 -4.00 -12.07 -2.74
N THR A 130 -4.49 -13.27 -2.42
CA THR A 130 -3.89 -14.16 -1.41
C THR A 130 -2.55 -14.71 -1.90
N VAL A 131 -2.47 -15.15 -3.16
CA VAL A 131 -1.23 -15.62 -3.80
C VAL A 131 -0.17 -14.52 -3.84
N VAL A 132 -0.57 -13.31 -4.24
CA VAL A 132 0.34 -12.15 -4.30
C VAL A 132 0.93 -11.82 -2.94
N ARG A 133 0.10 -11.83 -1.88
CA ARG A 133 0.57 -11.59 -0.52
C ARG A 133 1.53 -12.68 -0.05
N ALA A 134 1.26 -13.95 -0.35
CA ALA A 134 2.11 -15.06 0.06
C ALA A 134 3.51 -14.95 -0.53
N TYR A 135 3.66 -14.74 -1.85
CA TYR A 135 5.00 -14.60 -2.43
C TYR A 135 5.70 -13.31 -2.02
N ARG A 136 4.99 -12.20 -1.76
CA ARG A 136 5.60 -10.96 -1.26
C ARG A 136 6.26 -11.18 0.11
N ARG A 137 5.60 -11.90 1.02
CA ARG A 137 6.18 -12.30 2.32
C ARG A 137 7.46 -13.11 2.14
N ALA A 138 7.50 -13.99 1.15
CA ALA A 138 8.69 -14.79 0.82
C ALA A 138 9.80 -13.98 0.11
N ALA A 139 9.44 -12.99 -0.71
CA ALA A 139 10.37 -12.16 -1.47
C ALA A 139 11.10 -11.15 -0.60
N TYR A 140 10.38 -10.58 0.37
CA TYR A 140 10.87 -9.55 1.29
C TYR A 140 10.69 -10.02 2.72
N PRO A 141 11.46 -11.03 3.16
CA PRO A 141 11.40 -11.46 4.55
C PRO A 141 11.86 -10.30 5.42
N GLU A 142 11.06 -9.97 6.42
CA GLU A 142 11.40 -8.98 7.43
C GLU A 142 12.11 -9.70 8.58
N PRO A 143 13.46 -9.66 8.66
CA PRO A 143 14.17 -10.32 9.76
C PRO A 143 13.71 -9.73 11.10
N ASP A 144 13.49 -10.62 12.08
CA ASP A 144 12.98 -10.28 13.41
C ASP A 144 11.55 -9.69 13.44
N SER A 145 10.82 -9.75 12.33
CA SER A 145 9.42 -9.31 12.29
C SER A 145 8.49 -10.31 12.97
N PRO A 146 7.51 -9.84 13.77
CA PRO A 146 6.50 -10.69 14.36
C PRO A 146 5.45 -11.15 13.31
N VAL A 147 5.55 -10.66 12.07
CA VAL A 147 4.65 -11.01 10.97
C VAL A 147 4.93 -12.45 10.51
N PRO A 148 3.92 -13.33 10.47
CA PRO A 148 4.14 -14.69 10.03
C PRO A 148 4.54 -14.79 8.54
N ASP A 149 5.32 -15.81 8.19
CA ASP A 149 5.78 -16.09 6.82
C ASP A 149 4.72 -16.74 5.90
N PHE A 150 3.45 -16.75 6.33
CA PHE A 150 2.31 -17.33 5.63
C PHE A 150 1.14 -16.35 5.57
N VAL A 151 0.15 -16.62 4.72
CA VAL A 151 -1.10 -15.84 4.65
C VAL A 151 -2.29 -16.77 4.91
N PRO A 152 -3.20 -16.45 5.85
CA PRO A 152 -4.43 -17.22 6.01
C PRO A 152 -5.29 -17.19 4.74
N VAL A 153 -5.74 -18.36 4.28
CA VAL A 153 -6.74 -18.49 3.21
C VAL A 153 -8.10 -18.10 3.78
N ARG A 154 -8.79 -17.19 3.08
CA ARG A 154 -10.02 -16.55 3.58
C ARG A 154 -11.27 -17.02 2.84
N SER A 155 -11.10 -17.43 1.58
CA SER A 155 -12.13 -17.99 0.72
C SER A 155 -12.61 -19.34 1.27
N PRO A 156 -13.92 -19.64 1.25
CA PRO A 156 -14.43 -20.95 1.64
C PRO A 156 -13.75 -22.08 0.85
N PRO A 157 -13.56 -23.28 1.44
CA PRO A 157 -12.86 -24.38 0.76
C PRO A 157 -13.45 -24.82 -0.58
N ASN A 158 -14.75 -24.56 -0.81
CA ASN A 158 -15.45 -24.87 -2.05
C ASN A 158 -15.45 -23.73 -3.08
N GLU A 159 -14.84 -22.59 -2.76
CA GLU A 159 -14.79 -21.38 -3.58
C GLU A 159 -13.35 -20.98 -3.93
N THR A 160 -12.36 -21.78 -3.52
CA THR A 160 -10.95 -21.46 -3.67
C THR A 160 -10.17 -22.55 -4.40
N GLU A 161 -9.29 -22.13 -5.29
CA GLU A 161 -8.35 -23.00 -6.02
C GLU A 161 -7.08 -23.28 -5.18
N LEU A 162 -7.01 -22.76 -3.95
CA LEU A 162 -5.86 -22.91 -3.07
C LEU A 162 -5.91 -24.19 -2.21
N LEU A 163 -7.07 -24.81 -2.06
CA LEU A 163 -7.34 -25.87 -1.10
C LEU A 163 -7.82 -27.16 -1.77
N PRO A 164 -7.55 -28.35 -1.17
CA PRO A 164 -6.65 -28.58 -0.05
C PRO A 164 -5.17 -28.47 -0.43
N GLU A 165 -4.87 -28.60 -1.74
CA GLU A 165 -3.60 -28.22 -2.34
C GLU A 165 -3.89 -27.17 -3.44
N PRO A 166 -2.97 -26.23 -3.70
CA PRO A 166 -3.17 -25.25 -4.75
C PRO A 166 -3.24 -25.91 -6.14
N GLU A 167 -4.24 -25.55 -6.95
CA GLU A 167 -4.42 -26.03 -8.33
C GLU A 167 -3.15 -25.83 -9.16
N HIS A 168 -2.53 -24.65 -9.05
CA HIS A 168 -1.24 -24.32 -9.65
C HIS A 168 -0.13 -24.18 -8.61
N ARG A 169 0.49 -25.30 -8.26
CA ARG A 169 1.55 -25.35 -7.23
C ARG A 169 2.73 -24.39 -7.48
N TYR A 170 2.99 -23.97 -8.72
CA TYR A 170 4.08 -23.06 -9.04
C TYR A 170 3.54 -21.77 -9.66
N VAL A 171 4.02 -20.64 -9.14
CA VAL A 171 3.69 -19.31 -9.64
C VAL A 171 4.94 -18.59 -10.09
N VAL A 172 4.90 -18.01 -11.29
CA VAL A 172 5.96 -17.17 -11.85
C VAL A 172 5.64 -15.69 -11.65
N VAL A 173 6.61 -14.92 -11.18
CA VAL A 173 6.52 -13.48 -10.93
C VAL A 173 7.63 -12.76 -11.69
N GLY A 174 7.25 -11.77 -12.49
CA GLY A 174 8.17 -11.09 -13.40
C GLY A 174 8.72 -12.04 -14.45
N ASP A 175 9.95 -11.78 -14.91
CA ASP A 175 10.48 -12.49 -16.08
C ASP A 175 10.96 -13.91 -15.79
N SER A 176 11.21 -14.29 -14.52
CA SER A 176 11.78 -15.62 -14.21
C SER A 176 11.74 -16.09 -12.75
N VAL A 177 11.09 -15.37 -11.82
CA VAL A 177 11.13 -15.77 -10.40
C VAL A 177 9.98 -16.72 -10.11
N VAL A 178 10.29 -17.96 -9.72
CA VAL A 178 9.27 -18.97 -9.40
C VAL A 178 9.14 -19.17 -7.90
N TYR A 179 7.90 -19.23 -7.44
CA TYR A 179 7.51 -19.59 -6.08
C TYR A 179 6.71 -20.88 -6.10
N ARG A 180 7.00 -21.78 -5.17
CA ARG A 180 6.17 -22.94 -4.86
C ARG A 180 5.16 -22.56 -3.80
N LEU A 181 3.88 -22.80 -4.07
CA LEU A 181 2.79 -22.65 -3.13
C LEU A 181 2.55 -23.94 -2.37
N SER A 182 2.25 -23.83 -1.09
CA SER A 182 1.78 -24.93 -0.25
C SER A 182 0.68 -24.44 0.69
N ALA A 183 -0.42 -25.18 0.76
CA ALA A 183 -1.49 -24.96 1.70
C ALA A 183 -1.44 -26.01 2.82
N GLU A 184 -1.66 -25.59 4.06
CA GLU A 184 -1.80 -26.49 5.21
C GLU A 184 -2.78 -25.92 6.24
N GLU A 185 -3.50 -26.79 6.94
CA GLU A 185 -4.30 -26.37 8.09
C GLU A 185 -3.39 -26.19 9.32
N ARG A 186 -3.52 -25.06 10.00
CA ARG A 186 -2.76 -24.78 11.22
C ARG A 186 -3.63 -24.09 12.25
N GLN A 187 -3.42 -24.43 13.52
CA GLN A 187 -3.96 -23.66 14.63
C GLN A 187 -3.20 -22.33 14.75
N LEU A 188 -3.94 -21.22 14.66
CA LEU A 188 -3.42 -19.86 14.71
C LEU A 188 -3.97 -19.11 15.91
N GLU A 189 -3.14 -18.21 16.43
CA GLU A 189 -3.55 -17.13 17.32
C GLU A 189 -3.85 -15.90 16.44
N GLU A 190 -5.10 -15.43 16.46
CA GLU A 190 -5.53 -14.23 15.75
C GLU A 190 -5.82 -13.11 16.76
N ARG A 191 -5.18 -11.95 16.59
CA ARG A 191 -5.48 -10.75 17.37
C ARG A 191 -6.69 -10.04 16.79
N GLY A 192 -7.60 -9.62 17.66
CA GLY A 192 -8.73 -8.77 17.33
C GLY A 192 -8.36 -7.30 17.42
N PHE A 193 -8.85 -6.52 16.47
CA PHE A 193 -8.75 -5.07 16.45
C PHE A 193 -10.12 -4.49 16.19
N ASP A 194 -10.64 -3.72 17.15
CA ASP A 194 -11.84 -2.92 16.95
C ASP A 194 -11.48 -1.72 16.08
N VAL A 195 -12.23 -1.55 15.00
CA VAL A 195 -12.06 -0.47 14.05
C VAL A 195 -13.11 0.58 14.33
N THR A 196 -12.70 1.84 14.35
CA THR A 196 -13.60 2.99 14.42
C THR A 196 -13.21 4.02 13.37
N THR A 197 -14.20 4.77 12.89
CA THR A 197 -14.01 5.82 11.90
C THR A 197 -14.57 7.14 12.41
N GLU A 198 -13.81 8.22 12.25
CA GLU A 198 -14.27 9.58 12.49
C GLU A 198 -14.23 10.35 11.17
N ARG A 199 -15.34 11.02 10.82
CA ARG A 199 -15.38 11.91 9.65
C ARG A 199 -14.49 13.14 9.91
N VAL A 200 -13.49 13.35 9.06
CA VAL A 200 -12.49 14.42 9.24
C VAL A 200 -12.52 15.49 8.15
N ALA A 201 -13.03 15.18 6.95
CA ALA A 201 -13.14 16.16 5.87
C ALA A 201 -14.21 15.74 4.84
N ASP A 202 -14.84 16.72 4.20
CA ASP A 202 -15.87 16.52 3.18
C ASP A 202 -15.34 16.52 1.74
N ASN A 203 -14.03 16.73 1.56
CA ASN A 203 -13.35 16.84 0.27
C ASN A 203 -11.83 17.00 0.45
N ASP A 204 -11.09 16.85 -0.64
CA ASP A 204 -9.62 16.95 -0.71
C ASP A 204 -9.10 18.28 -0.16
N ALA A 205 -9.80 19.38 -0.43
CA ALA A 205 -9.35 20.71 -0.03
C ALA A 205 -9.45 20.91 1.49
N GLN A 206 -10.42 20.29 2.14
CA GLN A 206 -10.51 20.24 3.60
C GLN A 206 -9.47 19.28 4.19
N LEU A 207 -9.33 18.07 3.64
CA LEU A 207 -8.35 17.11 4.13
C LEU A 207 -6.93 17.65 4.04
N ARG A 208 -6.58 18.26 2.91
CA ARG A 208 -5.26 18.85 2.71
C ARG A 208 -4.94 19.91 3.76
N ARG A 209 -5.89 20.81 4.07
CA ARG A 209 -5.71 21.82 5.12
C ARG A 209 -5.46 21.17 6.47
N ARG A 210 -6.21 20.12 6.81
CA ARG A 210 -6.01 19.37 8.05
C ARG A 210 -4.61 18.76 8.11
N ILE A 211 -4.15 18.10 7.04
CA ILE A 211 -2.80 17.53 6.99
C ILE A 211 -1.75 18.62 7.17
N ASP A 212 -1.90 19.75 6.49
CA ASP A 212 -0.98 20.88 6.59
C ASP A 212 -0.94 21.44 8.03
N GLU A 213 -2.08 21.58 8.70
CA GLU A 213 -2.19 22.02 10.09
C GLU A 213 -1.54 21.03 11.08
N GLU A 214 -1.81 19.74 10.95
CA GLU A 214 -1.21 18.69 11.79
C GLU A 214 0.31 18.66 11.65
N LYS A 215 0.84 18.88 10.43
CA LYS A 215 2.28 18.92 10.18
C LYS A 215 2.93 20.22 10.61
N ALA A 216 2.23 21.35 10.54
CA ALA A 216 2.73 22.62 11.06
C ALA A 216 2.90 22.55 12.60
N VAL A 217 1.93 21.97 13.31
CA VAL A 217 2.00 21.77 14.77
C VAL A 217 3.17 20.85 15.16
N ALA A 218 3.47 19.84 14.35
CA ALA A 218 4.58 18.93 14.62
C ALA A 218 5.98 19.59 14.49
N ILE A 219 6.10 20.71 13.78
CA ILE A 219 7.37 21.43 13.59
C ILE A 219 7.64 22.43 14.72
N ASP A 220 6.59 22.98 15.33
CA ASP A 220 6.70 23.98 16.40
C ASP A 220 6.85 23.37 17.81
N ALA A 221 6.81 22.03 17.93
CA ALA A 221 6.89 21.32 19.21
C ALA A 221 8.31 20.84 19.60
N ASP A 222 9.32 21.14 18.78
CA ASP A 222 10.77 20.94 19.05
C ASP A 222 11.48 22.26 19.42
#